data_AF-A0A7J2IPF5-F1
#
_entry.id   AF-A0A7J2IPF5-F1
#
_cell.length_a   1.000
_cell.length_b   1.000
_cell.length_c   1.000
_cell.angle_alpha   90.00
_cell.angle_beta   90.00
_cell.angle_gamma   90.00
#
_symmetry.space_group_name_H-M   'P 1'
#
loop_
_entity.id
_entity.type
_entity.pdbx_description
1 polymer ?
#
loop_
_entity_poly.entity_id
_entity_poly.type
_entity_poly.pdbx_seq_one_letter_code
_entity_poly.pdbx_strand_id
1 'polypeptide(L)'
;MIMIRIRSMFDVKSVVYGGAFFGGGGGGHINEGLEYAELALKLGGEVNILEPNEIKDEQVLVTVSVVGSQAAQERYLKPTHLVRAIEILKENGVKVD
;
A
#
# COMPACT_ATOMS: atom_id res chain seq x y z
N MET A 1 9.66 -0.98 21.61
CA MET A 1 8.91 -0.30 20.52
C MET A 1 7.88 -1.29 19.99
N ILE A 2 6.63 -0.87 19.78
CA ILE A 2 5.59 -1.78 19.28
C ILE A 2 5.72 -1.82 17.76
N MET A 3 6.20 -2.93 17.23
CA MET A 3 6.28 -3.16 15.79
C MET A 3 4.92 -3.66 15.30
N ILE A 4 4.22 -2.85 14.52
CA ILE A 4 2.92 -3.21 13.95
C ILE A 4 3.18 -4.07 12.70
N ARG A 5 2.59 -5.27 12.66
CA ARG A 5 2.72 -6.18 11.54
C ARG A 5 1.37 -6.64 11.05
N ILE A 6 1.20 -6.65 9.73
CA ILE A 6 0.08 -7.31 9.05
C ILE A 6 0.56 -8.71 8.68
N ARG A 7 -0.07 -9.74 9.25
CA ARG A 7 0.31 -11.16 9.04
C ARG A 7 -0.86 -12.09 8.80
N SER A 8 -2.08 -11.59 8.95
CA SER A 8 -3.30 -12.38 8.84
C SER A 8 -4.40 -11.62 8.12
N MET A 9 -5.42 -12.35 7.67
CA MET A 9 -6.62 -11.72 7.12
C MET A 9 -7.40 -10.89 8.16
N PHE A 10 -7.19 -11.15 9.46
CA PHE A 10 -7.73 -10.29 10.51
C PHE A 10 -7.05 -8.91 10.50
N ASP A 11 -5.71 -8.89 10.38
CA ASP A 11 -4.95 -7.64 10.30
C ASP A 11 -5.30 -6.86 9.03
N VAL A 12 -5.41 -7.56 7.89
CA VAL A 12 -5.84 -6.96 6.61
C VAL A 12 -7.18 -6.26 6.76
N LYS A 13 -8.19 -6.95 7.30
CA LYS A 13 -9.52 -6.35 7.52
C LYS A 13 -9.43 -5.16 8.46
N SER A 14 -8.62 -5.25 9.50
CA SER A 14 -8.44 -4.17 10.48
C SER A 14 -7.89 -2.91 9.84
N VAL A 15 -6.82 -3.01 9.04
CA VAL A 15 -6.21 -1.84 8.38
C VAL A 15 -7.07 -1.30 7.25
N VAL A 16 -7.74 -2.15 6.47
CA VAL A 16 -8.57 -1.70 5.34
C VAL A 16 -9.85 -1.04 5.84
N TYR A 17 -10.57 -1.65 6.79
CA TYR A 17 -11.79 -1.05 7.32
C TYR A 17 -11.51 0.18 8.18
N GLY A 18 -10.44 0.15 8.98
CA GLY A 18 -9.98 1.34 9.70
C GLY A 18 -9.65 2.48 8.74
N GLY A 19 -8.88 2.20 7.69
CA GLY A 19 -8.56 3.16 6.64
C GLY A 19 -9.81 3.72 5.94
N ALA A 20 -10.78 2.86 5.61
CA ALA A 20 -12.04 3.29 4.99
C ALA A 20 -12.86 4.20 5.93
N PHE A 21 -12.89 3.89 7.22
CA PHE A 21 -13.57 4.72 8.22
C PHE A 21 -12.90 6.09 8.36
N PHE A 22 -11.57 6.12 8.55
CA PHE A 22 -10.81 7.36 8.69
C PHE A 22 -10.66 8.14 7.37
N GLY A 23 -10.88 7.49 6.23
CA GLY A 23 -10.86 8.11 4.90
C GLY A 23 -12.07 9.00 4.60
N GLY A 24 -13.09 9.05 5.47
CA GLY A 24 -14.18 10.01 5.39
C GLY A 24 -15.02 9.93 4.10
N GLY A 25 -15.09 8.76 3.47
CA GLY A 25 -15.80 8.54 2.20
C GLY A 25 -14.92 8.55 0.95
N GLY A 26 -13.62 8.83 1.08
CA GLY A 26 -12.61 8.70 0.02
C GLY A 26 -11.65 7.53 0.24
N GLY A 27 -10.49 7.57 -0.43
CA GLY A 27 -9.37 6.63 -0.20
C GLY A 27 -9.38 5.34 -1.02
N GLY A 28 -10.41 5.13 -1.85
CA GLY A 28 -10.51 3.97 -2.74
C GLY A 28 -11.62 3.00 -2.33
N HIS A 29 -11.74 1.88 -3.05
CA HIS A 29 -12.77 0.89 -2.78
C HIS A 29 -12.31 -0.14 -1.77
N ILE A 30 -13.14 -0.42 -0.77
CA ILE A 30 -12.86 -1.40 0.29
C ILE A 30 -12.49 -2.77 -0.29
N ASN A 31 -13.22 -3.25 -1.30
CA ASN A 31 -12.96 -4.57 -1.90
C ASN A 31 -11.59 -4.62 -2.60
N GLU A 32 -11.20 -3.57 -3.31
CA GLU A 32 -9.88 -3.47 -3.94
C GLU A 32 -8.78 -3.41 -2.86
N GLY A 33 -9.00 -2.65 -1.78
CA GLY A 33 -8.09 -2.60 -0.63
C GLY A 33 -7.87 -3.97 0.01
N LEU A 34 -8.93 -4.75 0.21
CA LEU A 34 -8.85 -6.12 0.73
C LEU A 34 -8.06 -7.04 -0.22
N GLU A 35 -8.37 -7.00 -1.51
CA GLU A 35 -7.68 -7.81 -2.53
C GLU A 35 -6.17 -7.50 -2.57
N TYR A 36 -5.81 -6.22 -2.53
CA TYR A 36 -4.41 -5.79 -2.68
C TYR A 36 -3.61 -6.10 -1.42
N ALA A 37 -4.19 -5.88 -0.24
CA ALA A 37 -3.55 -6.21 1.03
C ALA A 37 -3.38 -7.73 1.21
N GLU A 38 -4.36 -8.53 0.79
CA GLU A 38 -4.22 -9.99 0.78
C GLU A 38 -3.13 -10.46 -0.19
N LEU A 39 -3.06 -9.86 -1.39
CA LEU A 39 -2.00 -10.16 -2.35
C LEU A 39 -0.62 -9.82 -1.79
N ALA A 40 -0.47 -8.67 -1.13
CA ALA A 40 0.79 -8.27 -0.49
C ALA A 40 1.23 -9.30 0.56
N LEU A 41 0.31 -9.80 1.39
CA LEU A 41 0.61 -10.89 2.34
C LEU A 41 1.01 -12.19 1.64
N LYS A 42 0.31 -12.58 0.56
CA LYS A 42 0.64 -13.81 -0.17
C LYS A 42 2.04 -13.77 -0.79
N LEU A 43 2.47 -12.59 -1.25
CA LEU A 43 3.77 -12.40 -1.88
C LEU A 43 4.91 -12.24 -0.85
N GLY A 44 4.69 -11.47 0.22
CA GLY A 44 5.72 -11.11 1.19
C GLY A 44 5.72 -11.92 2.49
N GLY A 45 4.65 -12.66 2.79
CA GLY A 45 4.44 -13.35 4.07
C GLY A 45 4.02 -12.43 5.21
N GLU A 46 4.59 -11.23 5.30
CA GLU A 46 4.20 -10.18 6.24
C GLU A 46 4.40 -8.78 5.65
N VAL A 47 3.69 -7.79 6.21
CA VAL A 47 3.94 -6.36 5.94
C VAL A 47 4.25 -5.66 7.26
N ASN A 48 5.36 -4.94 7.30
CA ASN A 48 5.79 -4.17 8.46
C ASN A 48 5.30 -2.72 8.33
N ILE A 49 4.66 -2.21 9.38
CA ILE A 49 4.33 -0.79 9.51
C ILE A 49 5.34 -0.20 10.48
N LEU A 50 6.12 0.74 9.97
CA LEU A 50 7.18 1.43 10.71
C LEU A 50 6.66 2.78 11.22
N GLU A 51 7.07 3.15 12.42
CA GLU A 51 6.92 4.51 12.94
C GLU A 51 7.89 5.46 12.23
N PRO A 52 7.56 6.76 12.08
CA PRO A 52 8.42 7.70 11.37
C PRO A 52 9.86 7.77 11.91
N ASN A 53 10.05 7.61 13.22
CA ASN A 53 11.38 7.62 13.85
C ASN A 53 12.20 6.34 13.63
N GLU A 54 11.63 5.31 13.00
CA GLU A 54 12.35 4.10 12.58
C GLU A 54 13.02 4.26 11.21
N ILE A 55 12.64 5.29 10.46
CA ILE A 55 13.23 5.64 9.16
C ILE A 55 14.36 6.65 9.38
N LYS A 56 15.51 6.44 8.74
CA LYS A 56 16.64 7.38 8.81
C LYS A 56 16.38 8.58 7.90
N ASP A 57 16.84 9.75 8.31
CA ASP A 57 16.64 11.01 7.58
C ASP A 57 17.23 10.98 6.15
N GLU A 58 18.25 10.16 5.91
CA GLU A 58 18.90 10.03 4.60
C GLU A 58 18.21 9.03 3.66
N GLN A 59 17.18 8.31 4.12
CA GLN A 59 16.46 7.33 3.30
C GLN A 59 15.43 8.01 2.39
N VAL A 60 15.19 7.38 1.23
CA VAL A 60 14.15 7.81 0.30
C VAL A 60 12.83 7.13 0.66
N LEU A 61 11.83 7.91 1.07
CA LEU A 61 10.47 7.44 1.23
C LEU A 61 9.71 7.58 -0.10
N VAL A 62 9.28 6.45 -0.67
CA VAL A 62 8.47 6.45 -1.88
C VAL A 62 6.99 6.24 -1.53
N THR A 63 6.17 7.23 -1.82
CA THR A 63 4.71 7.10 -1.72
C THR A 63 4.14 6.64 -3.05
N VAL A 64 3.37 5.55 -3.04
CA VAL A 64 2.68 5.06 -4.24
C VAL A 64 1.17 5.11 -4.00
N SER A 65 0.44 5.69 -4.97
CA SER A 65 -1.02 5.74 -4.95
C SER A 65 -1.58 5.52 -6.35
N VAL A 66 -2.80 4.99 -6.39
CA VAL A 66 -3.58 4.85 -7.63
C VAL A 66 -4.41 6.11 -7.79
N VAL A 67 -4.25 6.82 -8.91
CA VAL A 67 -5.03 8.02 -9.22
C VAL A 67 -5.94 7.75 -10.41
N GLY A 68 -7.24 8.02 -10.24
CA GLY A 68 -8.25 7.83 -11.26
C GLY A 68 -9.61 8.39 -10.83
N SER A 69 -10.58 8.40 -11.75
CA SER A 69 -11.95 8.83 -11.42
C SER A 69 -12.72 7.70 -10.73
N GLN A 70 -13.25 7.99 -9.54
CA GLN A 70 -14.14 7.05 -8.84
C GLN A 70 -15.44 6.79 -9.61
N ALA A 71 -15.88 7.75 -10.42
CA ALA A 71 -17.08 7.67 -11.25
C ALA A 71 -16.85 6.97 -12.60
N ALA A 72 -15.60 6.58 -12.92
CA ALA A 72 -15.30 5.87 -14.14
C ALA A 72 -15.98 4.49 -14.14
N GLN A 73 -16.70 4.18 -15.22
CA GLN A 73 -17.34 2.88 -15.43
C GLN A 73 -16.30 1.77 -15.63
N GLU A 74 -15.16 2.12 -16.23
CA GLU A 74 -14.07 1.20 -16.51
C GLU A 74 -12.83 1.60 -15.71
N ARG A 75 -12.15 0.60 -15.14
CA ARG A 75 -10.94 0.76 -14.33
C ARG A 75 -9.82 -0.09 -14.91
N TYR A 76 -8.73 0.57 -15.28
CA TYR A 76 -7.62 -0.06 -15.99
C TYR A 76 -6.37 -0.26 -15.12
N LEU A 77 -6.33 0.38 -13.95
CA LEU A 77 -5.19 0.27 -13.05
C LEU A 77 -5.20 -1.08 -12.32
N LYS A 78 -4.07 -1.78 -12.39
CA LYS A 78 -3.85 -3.09 -11.78
C LYS A 78 -2.78 -2.96 -10.69
N PRO A 79 -2.75 -3.85 -9.68
CA PRO A 79 -1.69 -3.88 -8.66
C PRO A 79 -0.27 -3.90 -9.24
N THR A 80 -0.07 -4.56 -10.38
CA THR A 80 1.22 -4.62 -11.07
C THR A 80 1.74 -3.26 -11.52
N HIS A 81 0.86 -2.28 -11.75
CA HIS A 81 1.29 -0.92 -12.08
C HIS A 81 1.94 -0.21 -10.89
N LEU A 82 1.56 -0.55 -9.65
CA LEU A 82 2.22 -0.04 -8.44
C LEU A 82 3.65 -0.56 -8.37
N VAL A 83 3.85 -1.85 -8.64
CA VAL A 83 5.18 -2.48 -8.69
C VAL A 83 6.02 -1.87 -9.80
N ARG A 84 5.45 -1.70 -11.01
CA ARG A 84 6.16 -1.11 -12.15
C ARG A 84 6.63 0.32 -11.87
N ALA A 85 5.86 1.11 -11.13
CA ALA A 85 6.28 2.46 -10.73
C ALA A 85 7.57 2.43 -9.88
N ILE A 86 7.69 1.46 -8.97
CA ILE A 86 8.90 1.27 -8.17
C ILE A 86 10.08 0.79 -9.04
N GLU A 87 9.83 -0.14 -9.97
CA GLU A 87 10.88 -0.61 -10.90
C GLU A 87 11.46 0.53 -11.72
N ILE A 88 10.62 1.44 -12.24
CA ILE A 88 11.08 2.61 -13.01
C ILE A 88 11.96 3.53 -12.15
N LEU A 89 11.61 3.74 -10.88
CA LEU A 89 12.45 4.51 -9.96
C LEU A 89 13.83 3.87 -9.79
N LYS A 90 13.86 2.54 -9.60
CA LYS A 90 15.11 1.77 -9.48
C LYS A 90 15.95 1.81 -10.75
N GLU A 91 15.32 1.70 -11.92
CA GLU A 91 15.96 1.83 -13.24
C GLU A 91 16.63 3.21 -13.42
N ASN A 92 16.11 4.25 -12.76
CA ASN A 92 16.63 5.62 -12.82
C ASN A 92 17.51 6.00 -11.61
N GLY A 93 18.04 5.01 -10.89
CA GLY A 93 19.04 5.22 -9.85
C GLY A 93 18.48 5.59 -8.47
N VAL A 94 17.16 5.55 -8.28
CA VAL A 94 16.57 5.69 -6.94
C VAL A 94 16.76 4.39 -6.17
N LYS A 95 17.43 4.47 -5.02
CA LYS A 95 17.56 3.33 -4.11
C LYS A 95 16.26 3.16 -3.33
N VAL A 96 15.53 2.10 -3.65
CA VAL A 96 14.31 1.68 -2.95
C VAL A 96 14.62 0.32 -2.34
N ASP A 97 14.72 0.29 -1.02
CA ASP A 97 15.13 -0.85 -0.21
C ASP A 97 13.91 -1.49 0.47
#